data_AF-A0A3P7L7U4-F1
#
_entry.id   AF-A0A3P7L7U4-F1
#
_cell.length_a   1.000
_cell.length_b   1.000
_cell.length_c   1.000
_cell.angle_alpha   90.00
_cell.angle_beta   90.00
_cell.angle_gamma   90.00
#
_symmetry.space_group_name_H-M   'P 1'
#
loop_
_entity.id
_entity.type
_entity.pdbx_description
1 polymer ?
#
loop_
_entity_poly.entity_id
_entity_poly.type
_entity_poly.pdbx_seq_one_letter_code
_entity_poly.pdbx_strand_id
1 'polypeptide(L)'
;MEEAMEVDVDIENRRDLAPDRKRFHKNGELNGAVKIRRLHSNHAGDSEPRRAYTEVSGRIAGVELENFMCHGHLKVDFETNENNCFYIGGPNGSGKSALFASLNLGLGGRGNNNDRGNSVKSYIKEGRNKAMIRLILTNTGLGSHPDYGDFVVVERTITPSASTYTLKSIKGFGKNRREVVISKKKADLDQLLVRYGIQLSNPIFWMSQDRSRHFLHQMKPDRLYQVSNPFLVVYGVYPSIFRYLCIFMCATELEHTKTCYEQCEAIVSSIESMCRSMKGEFEKQKRRYQVMVEERRRMRGIQDMRNQQSEIGWMLLWCPLRDVLEKIQVLGKKREKFVEESGHLQSRIEDAAAKKAACVAEASTTHQKINEEATILQEETELVERLRLVQEKRDELQRMHEQALSRQNE
;
A
#
# COMPACT_ATOMS: atom_id res chain seq x y z
N MET A 1 -73.57 -65.71 -29.86
CA MET A 1 -72.90 -65.96 -28.57
C MET A 1 -72.06 -64.74 -28.27
N GLU A 2 -72.75 -63.68 -27.85
CA GLU A 2 -72.22 -62.38 -27.44
C GLU A 2 -73.42 -61.71 -26.77
N GLU A 3 -73.37 -61.55 -25.45
CA GLU A 3 -74.41 -60.87 -24.66
C GLU A 3 -73.88 -59.51 -24.22
N ALA A 4 -74.72 -58.48 -24.37
CA ALA A 4 -74.44 -57.16 -23.84
C ALA A 4 -74.66 -57.17 -22.32
N MET A 5 -73.79 -56.47 -21.59
CA MET A 5 -73.94 -56.29 -20.14
C MET A 5 -73.57 -54.85 -19.77
N GLU A 6 -74.59 -54.01 -19.63
CA GLU A 6 -74.51 -52.76 -18.87
C GLU A 6 -74.31 -53.09 -17.38
N VAL A 7 -73.48 -52.31 -16.68
CA VAL A 7 -73.45 -52.31 -15.21
C VAL A 7 -73.25 -50.88 -14.71
N ASP A 8 -74.30 -50.34 -14.10
CA ASP A 8 -74.24 -49.13 -13.27
C ASP A 8 -73.31 -49.31 -12.07
N VAL A 9 -72.58 -48.25 -11.71
CA VAL A 9 -72.02 -48.09 -10.35
C VAL A 9 -72.17 -46.64 -9.88
N ASP A 10 -73.42 -46.21 -9.70
CA ASP A 10 -73.78 -45.07 -8.84
C ASP A 10 -74.71 -45.57 -7.72
N ILE A 11 -74.09 -46.12 -6.66
CA ILE A 11 -74.78 -46.60 -5.45
C ILE A 11 -74.43 -45.69 -4.27
N GLU A 12 -75.41 -44.84 -3.91
CA GLU A 12 -75.72 -44.39 -2.54
C GLU A 12 -74.73 -43.48 -1.78
N ASN A 13 -75.16 -42.56 -0.90
CA ASN A 13 -76.51 -42.05 -0.59
C ASN A 13 -76.44 -40.69 0.13
N ARG A 14 -77.25 -39.72 -0.35
CA ARG A 14 -78.14 -38.79 0.41
C ARG A 14 -77.60 -37.78 1.44
N ARG A 15 -78.49 -36.77 1.64
CA ARG A 15 -78.64 -35.79 2.73
C ARG A 15 -77.85 -34.46 2.52
N ASP A 16 -78.46 -33.27 2.47
CA ASP A 16 -79.88 -32.87 2.62
C ASP A 16 -80.25 -31.61 1.80
N LEU A 17 -81.56 -31.37 1.69
CA LEU A 17 -82.24 -30.18 1.16
C LEU A 17 -83.03 -29.52 2.30
N ALA A 18 -83.30 -28.21 2.40
CA ALA A 18 -83.19 -27.07 1.48
C ALA A 18 -82.97 -25.78 2.36
N PRO A 19 -83.34 -24.52 2.02
CA PRO A 19 -83.84 -23.94 0.76
C PRO A 19 -83.23 -22.59 0.31
N ASP A 20 -83.52 -22.31 -0.97
CA ASP A 20 -83.67 -21.05 -1.67
C ASP A 20 -83.71 -19.71 -0.86
N ARG A 21 -82.88 -18.73 -1.26
CA ARG A 21 -83.14 -17.29 -1.01
C ARG A 21 -82.83 -16.44 -2.25
N LYS A 22 -83.86 -15.74 -2.71
CA LYS A 22 -83.95 -14.93 -3.93
C LYS A 22 -82.82 -13.90 -4.08
N ARG A 23 -82.39 -13.70 -5.34
CA ARG A 23 -81.55 -12.57 -5.77
C ARG A 23 -82.24 -11.23 -5.48
N PHE A 24 -81.46 -10.22 -5.11
CA PHE A 24 -81.85 -8.81 -5.22
C PHE A 24 -80.85 -8.08 -6.11
N HIS A 25 -81.30 -7.53 -7.23
CA HIS A 25 -80.57 -6.51 -7.97
C HIS A 25 -80.74 -5.15 -7.28
N LYS A 26 -79.64 -4.43 -7.06
CA LYS A 26 -79.64 -2.97 -6.98
C LYS A 26 -78.47 -2.43 -7.78
N ASN A 27 -78.78 -1.58 -8.76
CA ASN A 27 -77.80 -0.76 -9.45
C ASN A 27 -77.36 0.36 -8.49
N GLY A 28 -76.08 0.71 -8.51
CA GLY A 28 -75.49 1.70 -7.60
C GLY A 28 -74.05 2.01 -7.96
N GLU A 29 -73.90 3.11 -8.68
CA GLU A 29 -72.70 3.88 -9.09
C GLU A 29 -71.31 3.48 -8.54
N LEU A 30 -70.37 3.36 -9.48
CA LEU A 30 -68.94 3.16 -9.24
C LEU A 30 -68.26 4.49 -8.87
N ASN A 31 -68.03 4.75 -7.58
CA ASN A 31 -66.99 5.66 -7.09
C ASN A 31 -66.71 5.43 -5.59
N GLY A 32 -65.47 5.05 -5.23
CA GLY A 32 -65.07 4.94 -3.82
C GLY A 32 -63.91 3.96 -3.59
N ALA A 33 -63.02 4.32 -2.65
CA ALA A 33 -61.83 3.54 -2.31
C ALA A 33 -62.15 2.08 -1.88
N VAL A 34 -61.25 1.15 -2.22
CA VAL A 34 -61.34 -0.26 -1.84
C VAL A 34 -61.24 -0.39 -0.32
N LYS A 35 -62.39 -0.49 0.35
CA LYS A 35 -62.48 -0.68 1.81
C LYS A 35 -62.13 -2.14 2.16
N ILE A 36 -60.90 -2.37 2.60
CA ILE A 36 -60.46 -3.66 3.14
C ILE A 36 -61.23 -3.92 4.44
N ARG A 37 -62.01 -5.00 4.51
CA ARG A 37 -62.62 -5.48 5.76
C ARG A 37 -61.59 -6.28 6.54
N ARG A 38 -61.15 -5.78 7.69
CA ARG A 38 -60.45 -6.60 8.70
C ARG A 38 -61.39 -7.69 9.18
N LEU A 39 -60.97 -8.95 9.10
CA LEU A 39 -61.57 -10.04 9.85
C LEU A 39 -60.96 -10.05 11.25
N HIS A 40 -61.63 -9.40 12.20
CA HIS A 40 -61.29 -9.53 13.62
C HIS A 40 -61.78 -10.89 14.12
N SER A 41 -60.87 -11.83 14.35
CA SER A 41 -61.15 -12.96 15.25
C SER A 41 -61.10 -12.45 16.69
N ASN A 42 -62.25 -12.31 17.34
CA ASN A 42 -62.31 -11.98 18.75
C ASN A 42 -61.73 -13.15 19.57
N HIS A 43 -60.50 -13.00 20.06
CA HIS A 43 -59.98 -13.75 21.20
C HIS A 43 -59.56 -12.74 22.25
N ALA A 44 -60.34 -12.66 23.32
CA ALA A 44 -60.04 -11.85 24.50
C ALA A 44 -59.39 -12.75 25.56
N GLY A 45 -58.30 -12.28 26.16
CA GLY A 45 -57.63 -12.96 27.26
C GLY A 45 -56.72 -14.11 26.85
N ASP A 46 -55.48 -13.81 26.47
CA ASP A 46 -54.35 -14.06 27.38
C ASP A 46 -53.08 -13.36 26.91
N SER A 47 -52.24 -12.91 27.85
CA SER A 47 -50.94 -12.30 27.54
C SER A 47 -49.86 -13.38 27.38
N GLU A 48 -50.00 -14.24 26.36
CA GLU A 48 -48.89 -15.09 25.94
C GLU A 48 -47.68 -14.21 25.55
N PRO A 49 -46.44 -14.61 25.88
CA PRO A 49 -45.26 -13.93 25.35
C PRO A 49 -45.30 -14.07 23.82
N ARG A 50 -45.47 -12.94 23.11
CA ARG A 50 -45.42 -12.87 21.65
C ARG A 50 -44.25 -13.71 21.16
N ARG A 51 -44.54 -14.83 20.47
CA ARG A 51 -43.49 -15.70 19.91
C ARG A 51 -42.49 -14.81 19.18
N ALA A 52 -41.25 -14.81 19.65
CA ALA A 52 -40.19 -13.97 19.11
C ALA A 52 -39.79 -14.53 17.73
N TYR A 53 -40.62 -14.26 16.73
CA TYR A 53 -40.28 -14.49 15.34
C TYR A 53 -38.99 -13.72 15.06
N THR A 54 -37.97 -14.41 14.57
CA THR A 54 -36.76 -13.76 14.06
C THR A 54 -37.21 -12.72 13.03
N GLU A 55 -37.00 -11.43 13.33
CA GLU A 55 -37.25 -10.40 12.32
C GLU A 55 -36.31 -10.64 11.14
N VAL A 56 -36.87 -10.59 9.93
CA VAL A 56 -36.12 -10.72 8.67
C VAL A 56 -36.45 -9.52 7.80
N SER A 57 -35.41 -8.95 7.22
CA SER A 57 -35.50 -7.82 6.29
C SER A 57 -36.13 -8.23 4.94
N GLY A 58 -36.53 -7.25 4.14
CA GLY A 58 -37.11 -7.49 2.81
C GLY A 58 -38.60 -7.83 2.77
N ARG A 59 -39.31 -7.82 3.91
CA ARG A 59 -40.77 -8.03 3.93
C ARG A 59 -41.48 -6.85 3.28
N ILE A 60 -42.45 -7.12 2.41
CA ILE A 60 -43.25 -6.06 1.76
C ILE A 60 -44.17 -5.43 2.82
N ALA A 61 -43.88 -4.20 3.19
CA ALA A 61 -44.64 -3.38 4.13
C ALA A 61 -45.67 -2.46 3.42
N GLY A 62 -45.52 -2.23 2.11
CA GLY A 62 -46.47 -1.42 1.36
C GLY A 62 -46.27 -1.49 -0.15
N VAL A 63 -47.37 -1.27 -0.88
CA VAL A 63 -47.40 -1.20 -2.35
C VAL A 63 -48.26 -0.02 -2.76
N GLU A 64 -47.67 0.89 -3.53
CA GLU A 64 -48.35 2.00 -4.18
C GLU A 64 -48.19 1.88 -5.70
N LEU A 65 -49.33 1.87 -6.41
CA LEU A 65 -49.39 1.81 -7.87
C LEU A 65 -50.09 3.05 -8.41
N GLU A 66 -49.53 3.62 -9.46
CA GLU A 66 -50.11 4.76 -10.18
C GLU A 66 -50.17 4.44 -11.68
N ASN A 67 -51.36 4.59 -12.28
CA ASN A 67 -51.62 4.37 -13.70
C ASN A 67 -51.08 3.01 -14.23
N PHE A 68 -51.25 1.94 -13.45
CA PHE A 68 -50.70 0.61 -13.69
C PHE A 68 -51.80 -0.41 -14.02
N MET A 69 -51.82 -0.93 -15.25
CA MET A 69 -52.92 -1.74 -15.80
C MET A 69 -54.31 -1.13 -15.50
N CYS A 70 -55.17 -1.81 -14.76
CA CYS A 70 -56.49 -1.31 -14.36
C CYS A 70 -56.44 -0.27 -13.23
N HIS A 71 -55.38 -0.24 -12.42
CA HIS A 71 -55.28 0.61 -11.24
C HIS A 71 -54.92 2.06 -11.64
N GLY A 72 -55.82 3.01 -11.37
CA GLY A 72 -55.53 4.43 -11.55
C GLY A 72 -54.62 4.94 -10.43
N HIS A 73 -55.03 4.72 -9.18
CA HIS A 73 -54.20 4.85 -8.00
C HIS A 73 -54.61 3.74 -7.02
N LEU A 74 -53.65 2.97 -6.52
CA LEU A 74 -53.86 1.93 -5.52
C LEU A 74 -52.77 2.09 -4.46
N LYS A 75 -53.17 2.12 -3.19
CA LYS A 75 -52.28 2.03 -2.04
C LYS A 75 -52.72 0.89 -1.14
N VAL A 76 -51.78 0.01 -0.80
CA VAL A 76 -51.97 -1.10 0.13
C VAL A 76 -50.82 -1.06 1.12
N ASP A 77 -51.13 -0.79 2.39
CA ASP A 77 -50.16 -0.91 3.48
C ASP A 77 -50.33 -2.29 4.12
N PHE A 78 -49.22 -3.03 4.26
CA PHE A 78 -49.17 -4.36 4.84
C PHE A 78 -48.64 -4.24 6.26
N GLU A 79 -49.48 -4.54 7.25
CA GLU A 79 -49.19 -4.43 8.69
C GLU A 79 -48.20 -5.53 9.14
N THR A 80 -46.95 -5.44 8.68
CA THR A 80 -45.90 -6.47 8.82
C THR A 80 -45.45 -6.75 10.25
N ASN A 81 -45.73 -5.84 11.19
CA ASN A 81 -45.38 -6.00 12.60
C ASN A 81 -46.27 -7.03 13.31
N GLU A 82 -47.49 -7.26 12.79
CA GLU A 82 -48.50 -8.12 13.42
C GLU A 82 -48.89 -9.32 12.53
N ASN A 83 -48.70 -9.20 11.21
CA ASN A 83 -49.11 -10.21 10.24
C ASN A 83 -47.93 -10.77 9.43
N ASN A 84 -47.78 -12.10 9.44
CA ASN A 84 -46.78 -12.84 8.66
C ASN A 84 -47.30 -13.36 7.31
N CYS A 85 -48.62 -13.37 7.09
CA CYS A 85 -49.24 -13.84 5.84
C CYS A 85 -50.39 -12.90 5.47
N PHE A 86 -50.57 -12.65 4.16
CA PHE A 86 -51.60 -11.76 3.63
C PHE A 86 -52.39 -12.45 2.53
N TYR A 87 -53.72 -12.46 2.64
CA TYR A 87 -54.63 -13.00 1.64
C TYR A 87 -55.36 -11.87 0.90
N ILE A 88 -55.33 -11.89 -0.44
CA ILE A 88 -55.91 -10.83 -1.28
C ILE A 88 -57.05 -11.42 -2.12
N GLY A 89 -58.26 -11.38 -1.57
CA GLY A 89 -59.51 -11.79 -2.23
C GLY A 89 -60.14 -10.70 -3.11
N GLY A 90 -61.05 -11.09 -3.99
CA GLY A 90 -61.84 -10.17 -4.83
C GLY A 90 -62.40 -10.83 -6.08
N PRO A 91 -63.38 -10.21 -6.78
CA PRO A 91 -63.99 -10.78 -7.99
C PRO A 91 -63.01 -10.88 -9.17
N ASN A 92 -63.36 -11.65 -10.20
CA ASN A 92 -62.56 -11.72 -11.43
C ASN A 92 -62.53 -10.34 -12.11
N GLY A 93 -61.39 -9.99 -12.71
CA GLY A 93 -61.15 -8.64 -13.25
C GLY A 93 -60.72 -7.57 -12.24
N SER A 94 -60.83 -7.81 -10.92
CA SER A 94 -60.55 -6.80 -9.87
C SER A 94 -59.08 -6.36 -9.72
N GLY A 95 -58.19 -6.70 -10.65
CA GLY A 95 -56.78 -6.27 -10.61
C GLY A 95 -55.86 -7.03 -9.66
N LYS A 96 -56.27 -8.17 -9.08
CA LYS A 96 -55.41 -9.02 -8.22
C LYS A 96 -54.12 -9.43 -8.94
N SER A 97 -54.23 -9.96 -10.15
CA SER A 97 -53.09 -10.36 -10.98
C SER A 97 -52.21 -9.17 -11.40
N ALA A 98 -52.77 -7.96 -11.47
CA ALA A 98 -52.01 -6.74 -11.71
C ALA A 98 -51.17 -6.36 -10.47
N LEU A 99 -51.75 -6.43 -9.26
CA LEU A 99 -51.00 -6.24 -8.02
C LEU A 99 -49.87 -7.27 -7.89
N PHE A 100 -50.15 -8.56 -8.14
CA PHE A 100 -49.12 -9.60 -8.15
C PHE A 100 -48.02 -9.32 -9.20
N ALA A 101 -48.40 -8.99 -10.43
CA ALA A 101 -47.43 -8.65 -11.47
C ALA A 101 -46.58 -7.42 -11.11
N SER A 102 -47.15 -6.44 -10.40
CA SER A 102 -46.44 -5.23 -9.97
C SER A 102 -45.32 -5.51 -8.96
N LEU A 103 -45.48 -6.51 -8.09
CA LEU A 103 -44.44 -6.93 -7.14
C LEU A 103 -43.21 -7.45 -7.89
N ASN A 104 -43.39 -8.43 -8.77
CA ASN A 104 -42.31 -8.97 -9.61
C ASN A 104 -41.65 -7.88 -10.46
N LEU A 105 -42.46 -7.01 -11.09
CA LEU A 105 -41.95 -5.97 -11.98
C LEU A 105 -41.25 -4.84 -11.21
N GLY A 106 -41.71 -4.48 -10.01
CA GLY A 106 -41.06 -3.48 -9.16
C GLY A 106 -39.75 -3.99 -8.54
N LEU A 107 -39.71 -5.27 -8.15
CA LEU A 107 -38.52 -5.93 -7.58
C LEU A 107 -37.50 -6.40 -8.63
N GLY A 108 -37.36 -5.73 -9.77
CA GLY A 108 -36.30 -6.06 -10.74
C GLY A 108 -36.60 -7.19 -11.72
N GLY A 109 -37.73 -7.89 -11.56
CA GLY A 109 -38.13 -9.04 -12.37
C GLY A 109 -38.29 -8.75 -13.87
N ARG A 110 -37.96 -9.75 -14.69
CA ARG A 110 -38.11 -9.68 -16.16
C ARG A 110 -39.59 -9.69 -16.54
N GLY A 111 -40.01 -8.78 -17.41
CA GLY A 111 -41.41 -8.65 -17.85
C GLY A 111 -41.99 -9.93 -18.46
N ASN A 112 -41.16 -10.74 -19.13
CA ASN A 112 -41.55 -12.04 -19.68
C ASN A 112 -41.95 -13.08 -18.61
N ASN A 113 -41.50 -12.94 -17.34
CA ASN A 113 -41.86 -13.90 -16.27
C ASN A 113 -43.34 -13.80 -15.83
N ASN A 114 -44.10 -12.83 -16.37
CA ASN A 114 -45.51 -12.57 -16.07
C ASN A 114 -46.42 -12.80 -17.30
N ASP A 115 -45.92 -13.35 -18.42
CA ASP A 115 -46.64 -13.74 -19.64
C ASP A 115 -47.52 -12.67 -20.33
N ARG A 116 -47.47 -11.40 -19.89
CA ARG A 116 -48.30 -10.29 -20.41
C ARG A 116 -47.51 -9.29 -21.25
N GLY A 117 -46.98 -9.80 -22.36
CA GLY A 117 -46.39 -9.04 -23.46
C GLY A 117 -44.88 -8.75 -23.31
N ASN A 118 -44.16 -8.84 -24.43
CA ASN A 118 -42.70 -8.69 -24.52
C ASN A 118 -42.15 -7.28 -24.18
N SER A 119 -42.99 -6.31 -23.80
CA SER A 119 -42.57 -4.93 -23.59
C SER A 119 -43.22 -4.32 -22.36
N VAL A 120 -42.40 -3.82 -21.44
CA VAL A 120 -42.80 -3.22 -20.15
C VAL A 120 -43.85 -2.10 -20.31
N LYS A 121 -43.93 -1.46 -21.49
CA LYS A 121 -44.96 -0.46 -21.82
C LYS A 121 -46.40 -0.98 -21.76
N SER A 122 -46.64 -2.29 -21.93
CA SER A 122 -47.99 -2.91 -21.83
C SER A 122 -48.60 -2.81 -20.43
N TYR A 123 -47.79 -2.51 -19.42
CA TYR A 123 -48.21 -2.37 -18.04
C TYR A 123 -48.71 -0.95 -17.69
N ILE A 124 -48.54 0.02 -18.60
CA ILE A 124 -49.10 1.36 -18.45
C ILE A 124 -50.61 1.30 -18.71
N LYS A 125 -51.40 1.94 -17.86
CA LYS A 125 -52.85 2.07 -18.02
C LYS A 125 -53.20 2.76 -19.35
N GLU A 126 -54.20 2.24 -20.05
CA GLU A 126 -54.68 2.82 -21.31
C GLU A 126 -55.06 4.30 -21.14
N GLY A 127 -54.71 5.12 -22.14
CA GLY A 127 -54.85 6.58 -22.07
C GLY A 127 -53.86 7.32 -21.16
N ARG A 128 -52.83 6.64 -20.63
CA ARG A 128 -51.76 7.25 -19.81
C ARG A 128 -50.38 7.07 -20.46
N ASN A 129 -49.48 8.01 -20.14
CA ASN A 129 -48.11 8.07 -20.68
C ASN A 129 -47.02 7.74 -19.64
N LYS A 130 -47.41 7.40 -18.41
CA LYS A 130 -46.52 7.05 -17.30
C LYS A 130 -47.25 6.08 -16.38
N ALA A 131 -46.54 5.09 -15.87
CA ALA A 131 -46.95 4.28 -14.74
C ALA A 131 -45.86 4.30 -13.65
N MET A 132 -46.26 4.15 -12.40
CA MET A 132 -45.35 4.05 -11.26
C MET A 132 -45.70 2.83 -10.41
N ILE A 133 -44.67 2.11 -9.99
CA ILE A 133 -44.72 1.07 -8.97
C ILE A 133 -43.81 1.52 -7.85
N ARG A 134 -44.31 1.63 -6.62
CA ARG A 134 -43.52 1.99 -5.44
C ARG A 134 -43.75 0.91 -4.38
N LEU A 135 -42.71 0.14 -4.12
CA LEU A 135 -42.72 -0.97 -3.16
C LEU A 135 -41.95 -0.55 -1.92
N ILE A 136 -42.53 -0.74 -0.74
CA ILE A 136 -41.92 -0.43 0.55
C ILE A 136 -41.54 -1.76 1.20
N LEU A 137 -40.25 -1.95 1.48
CA LEU A 137 -39.69 -3.13 2.12
C LEU A 137 -39.18 -2.78 3.52
N THR A 138 -39.34 -3.69 4.49
CA THR A 138 -38.68 -3.59 5.80
C THR A 138 -37.17 -3.75 5.66
N ASN A 139 -36.42 -3.08 6.53
CA ASN A 139 -34.98 -3.22 6.67
C ASN A 139 -34.58 -3.45 8.14
N THR A 140 -35.45 -4.12 8.90
CA THR A 140 -35.18 -4.52 10.30
C THR A 140 -34.90 -6.01 10.39
N GLY A 141 -34.17 -6.42 11.43
CA GLY A 141 -33.82 -7.81 11.66
C GLY A 141 -32.70 -8.35 10.76
N LEU A 142 -32.71 -9.68 10.55
CA LEU A 142 -31.69 -10.44 9.85
C LEU A 142 -31.63 -10.04 8.36
N GLY A 143 -30.40 -9.89 7.84
CA GLY A 143 -30.14 -9.45 6.47
C GLY A 143 -30.22 -7.94 6.23
N SER A 144 -30.58 -7.14 7.24
CA SER A 144 -30.68 -5.68 7.11
C SER A 144 -29.41 -5.03 6.52
N HIS A 145 -29.61 -3.95 5.77
CA HIS A 145 -28.56 -3.15 5.18
C HIS A 145 -28.20 -1.99 6.13
N PRO A 146 -26.97 -1.92 6.69
CA PRO A 146 -26.64 -1.03 7.79
C PRO A 146 -26.70 0.47 7.41
N ASP A 147 -26.38 0.83 6.17
CA ASP A 147 -26.40 2.23 5.73
C ASP A 147 -27.82 2.79 5.51
N TYR A 148 -28.83 1.91 5.45
CA TYR A 148 -30.21 2.25 5.13
C TYR A 148 -31.02 2.33 6.44
N GLY A 149 -31.99 3.23 6.52
CA GLY A 149 -32.96 3.27 7.63
C GLY A 149 -33.97 2.12 7.57
N ASP A 150 -34.92 2.15 8.51
CA ASP A 150 -35.87 1.07 8.84
C ASP A 150 -36.69 0.52 7.66
N PHE A 151 -36.84 1.31 6.59
CA PHE A 151 -37.49 0.89 5.36
C PHE A 151 -36.71 1.31 4.11
N VAL A 152 -36.82 0.48 3.07
CA VAL A 152 -36.31 0.75 1.72
C VAL A 152 -37.47 0.81 0.75
N VAL A 153 -37.46 1.81 -0.13
CA VAL A 153 -38.43 2.00 -1.19
C VAL A 153 -37.78 1.65 -2.52
N VAL A 154 -38.37 0.70 -3.23
CA VAL A 154 -38.04 0.38 -4.63
C VAL A 154 -39.10 1.02 -5.51
N GLU A 155 -38.72 2.09 -6.20
CA GLU A 155 -39.61 2.83 -7.11
C GLU A 155 -39.22 2.54 -8.56
N ARG A 156 -40.14 1.93 -9.33
CA ARG A 156 -39.99 1.74 -10.77
C ARG A 156 -40.93 2.69 -11.51
N THR A 157 -40.37 3.60 -12.30
CA THR A 157 -41.12 4.45 -13.22
C THR A 157 -41.05 3.85 -14.62
N ILE A 158 -42.20 3.73 -15.28
CA ILE A 158 -42.34 3.19 -16.63
C ILE A 158 -42.96 4.27 -17.51
N THR A 159 -42.32 4.58 -18.63
CA THR A 159 -42.83 5.42 -19.72
C THR A 159 -42.80 4.63 -21.03
N PRO A 160 -43.46 5.10 -22.12
CA PRO A 160 -43.37 4.46 -23.43
C PRO A 160 -41.94 4.32 -23.99
N SER A 161 -41.02 5.20 -23.55
CA SER A 161 -39.64 5.26 -24.02
C SER A 161 -38.61 4.65 -23.06
N ALA A 162 -38.89 4.56 -21.76
CA ALA A 162 -37.92 4.16 -20.75
C ALA A 162 -38.55 3.44 -19.54
N SER A 163 -37.72 2.67 -18.82
CA SER A 163 -38.08 2.07 -17.53
C SER A 163 -36.92 2.29 -16.57
N THR A 164 -37.12 3.11 -15.54
CA THR A 164 -36.07 3.47 -14.56
C THR A 164 -36.41 2.95 -13.18
N TYR A 165 -35.37 2.63 -12.40
CA TYR A 165 -35.46 2.30 -10.99
C TYR A 165 -34.87 3.43 -10.15
N THR A 166 -35.46 3.68 -8.99
CA THR A 166 -34.92 4.55 -7.95
C THR A 166 -35.06 3.84 -6.62
N LEU A 167 -33.93 3.59 -5.96
CA LEU A 167 -33.86 3.11 -4.58
C LEU A 167 -33.84 4.32 -3.65
N LYS A 168 -34.75 4.35 -2.68
CA LYS A 168 -34.79 5.34 -1.61
C LYS A 168 -34.75 4.62 -0.27
N SER A 169 -34.15 5.22 0.75
CA SER A 169 -34.29 4.77 2.13
C SER A 169 -35.12 5.77 2.92
N ILE A 170 -35.98 5.26 3.80
CA ILE A 170 -36.72 6.07 4.76
C ILE A 170 -35.94 6.03 6.08
N LYS A 171 -35.45 7.18 6.53
CA LYS A 171 -34.82 7.36 7.84
C LYS A 171 -35.74 8.13 8.77
N GLY A 172 -35.81 7.72 10.04
CA GLY A 172 -36.60 8.36 11.09
C GLY A 172 -37.98 7.73 11.33
N PHE A 173 -38.46 7.83 12.57
CA PHE A 173 -39.72 7.23 13.03
C PHE A 173 -40.91 8.22 12.99
N GLY A 174 -42.12 7.67 12.86
CA GLY A 174 -43.37 8.44 13.00
C GLY A 174 -43.54 9.59 12.00
N LYS A 175 -43.71 10.82 12.50
CA LYS A 175 -43.93 12.03 11.69
C LYS A 175 -42.66 12.59 11.03
N ASN A 176 -41.47 12.15 11.45
CA ASN A 176 -40.18 12.65 10.96
C ASN A 176 -39.55 11.75 9.88
N ARG A 177 -40.35 10.97 9.15
CA ARG A 177 -39.88 10.07 8.08
C ARG A 177 -39.33 10.89 6.91
N ARG A 178 -38.02 10.85 6.69
CA ARG A 178 -37.34 11.48 5.56
C ARG A 178 -36.92 10.44 4.54
N GLU A 179 -37.37 10.61 3.30
CA GLU A 179 -36.87 9.80 2.18
C GLU A 179 -35.55 10.36 1.65
N VAL A 180 -34.57 9.49 1.44
CA VAL A 180 -33.27 9.81 0.84
C VAL A 180 -33.05 8.88 -0.34
N VAL A 181 -32.81 9.44 -1.53
CA VAL A 181 -32.46 8.64 -2.71
C VAL A 181 -31.05 8.06 -2.51
N ILE A 182 -30.92 6.73 -2.61
CA ILE A 182 -29.65 6.02 -2.49
C ILE A 182 -29.02 5.85 -3.87
N SER A 183 -29.77 5.28 -4.81
CA SER A 183 -29.27 4.90 -6.14
C SER A 183 -30.37 4.87 -7.18
N LYS A 184 -29.94 4.88 -8.45
CA LYS A 184 -30.78 4.67 -9.64
C LYS A 184 -30.28 3.49 -10.50
N LYS A 185 -29.26 2.77 -10.05
CA LYS A 185 -28.69 1.62 -10.76
C LYS A 185 -29.52 0.37 -10.47
N LYS A 186 -29.76 -0.45 -11.51
CA LYS A 186 -30.41 -1.77 -11.34
C LYS A 186 -29.52 -2.75 -10.56
N ALA A 187 -28.20 -2.72 -10.77
CA ALA A 187 -27.26 -3.62 -10.10
C ALA A 187 -27.35 -3.53 -8.56
N ASP A 188 -27.52 -2.31 -8.03
CA ASP A 188 -27.66 -2.07 -6.58
C ASP A 188 -28.99 -2.63 -6.03
N LEU A 189 -30.06 -2.65 -6.86
CA LEU A 189 -31.32 -3.34 -6.52
C LEU A 189 -31.11 -4.86 -6.56
N ASP A 190 -30.44 -5.39 -7.59
CA ASP A 190 -30.15 -6.81 -7.70
C ASP A 190 -29.32 -7.31 -6.49
N GLN A 191 -28.33 -6.53 -6.02
CA GLN A 191 -27.58 -6.80 -4.78
C GLN A 191 -28.46 -6.75 -3.51
N LEU A 192 -29.38 -5.79 -3.42
CA LEU A 192 -30.32 -5.69 -2.30
C LEU A 192 -31.25 -6.91 -2.22
N LEU A 193 -31.75 -7.39 -3.36
CA LEU A 193 -32.61 -8.56 -3.43
C LEU A 193 -31.87 -9.83 -2.98
N VAL A 194 -30.61 -10.00 -3.37
CA VAL A 194 -29.74 -11.08 -2.89
C VAL A 194 -29.57 -11.01 -1.36
N ARG A 195 -29.28 -9.82 -0.82
CA ARG A 195 -29.16 -9.61 0.65
C ARG A 195 -30.46 -9.92 1.41
N TYR A 196 -31.62 -9.65 0.81
CA TYR A 196 -32.94 -9.95 1.39
C TYR A 196 -33.46 -11.36 1.07
N GLY A 197 -32.71 -12.19 0.32
CA GLY A 197 -33.16 -13.53 -0.08
C GLY A 197 -34.37 -13.55 -1.04
N ILE A 198 -34.60 -12.48 -1.80
CA ILE A 198 -35.77 -12.35 -2.69
C ILE A 198 -35.44 -12.90 -4.08
N GLN A 199 -36.00 -14.08 -4.42
CA GLN A 199 -35.62 -14.86 -5.60
C GLN A 199 -36.73 -14.94 -6.66
N LEU A 200 -36.88 -13.93 -7.51
CA LEU A 200 -37.93 -13.90 -8.55
C LEU A 200 -37.71 -14.89 -9.72
N SER A 201 -36.47 -15.32 -9.91
CA SER A 201 -36.09 -16.38 -10.84
C SER A 201 -36.62 -17.74 -10.39
N ASN A 202 -36.46 -18.07 -9.11
CA ASN A 202 -36.86 -19.34 -8.50
C ASN A 202 -38.39 -19.53 -8.66
N PRO A 203 -38.85 -20.58 -9.36
CA PRO A 203 -40.26 -20.78 -9.61
C PRO A 203 -41.04 -21.12 -8.35
N ILE A 204 -40.41 -21.66 -7.30
CA ILE A 204 -41.06 -22.00 -6.04
C ILE A 204 -41.25 -20.76 -5.16
N PHE A 205 -40.25 -19.86 -5.13
CA PHE A 205 -40.37 -18.57 -4.44
C PHE A 205 -41.41 -17.65 -5.10
N TRP A 206 -41.46 -17.64 -6.45
CA TRP A 206 -42.41 -16.82 -7.21
C TRP A 206 -43.23 -17.67 -8.19
N MET A 207 -44.41 -18.14 -7.76
CA MET A 207 -45.39 -18.83 -8.63
C MET A 207 -46.49 -17.89 -9.14
N SER A 208 -46.46 -17.55 -10.43
CA SER A 208 -47.63 -16.99 -11.14
C SER A 208 -48.61 -18.08 -11.57
N GLN A 209 -49.84 -17.71 -11.92
CA GLN A 209 -50.89 -18.63 -12.39
C GLN A 209 -50.51 -19.37 -13.70
N ASP A 210 -49.70 -18.74 -14.55
CA ASP A 210 -49.16 -19.33 -15.77
C ASP A 210 -47.91 -20.18 -15.49
N ARG A 211 -47.03 -19.70 -14.60
CA ARG A 211 -45.82 -20.42 -14.18
C ARG A 211 -46.15 -21.71 -13.42
N SER A 212 -47.21 -21.74 -12.61
CA SER A 212 -47.63 -22.97 -11.91
C SER A 212 -48.11 -24.05 -12.88
N ARG A 213 -48.83 -23.68 -13.96
CA ARG A 213 -49.16 -24.62 -15.05
C ARG A 213 -47.91 -25.16 -15.74
N HIS A 214 -46.96 -24.29 -16.11
CA HIS A 214 -45.70 -24.73 -16.71
C HIS A 214 -44.89 -25.64 -15.79
N PHE A 215 -44.81 -25.31 -14.50
CA PHE A 215 -44.13 -26.09 -13.47
C PHE A 215 -44.76 -27.49 -13.31
N LEU A 216 -46.09 -27.59 -13.24
CA LEU A 216 -46.80 -28.88 -13.22
C LEU A 216 -46.64 -29.68 -14.52
N HIS A 217 -46.58 -29.03 -15.68
CA HIS A 217 -46.26 -29.72 -16.95
C HIS A 217 -44.81 -30.21 -17.04
N GLN A 218 -43.87 -29.53 -16.36
CA GLN A 218 -42.49 -30.00 -16.19
C GLN A 218 -42.38 -31.15 -15.19
N MET A 219 -43.33 -31.30 -14.26
CA MET A 219 -43.41 -32.42 -13.31
C MET A 219 -43.82 -33.78 -13.93
N LYS A 220 -43.89 -33.91 -15.25
CA LYS A 220 -44.12 -35.23 -15.88
C LYS A 220 -42.93 -36.17 -15.62
N PRO A 221 -43.17 -37.47 -15.34
CA PRO A 221 -42.12 -38.46 -15.12
C PRO A 221 -41.00 -38.38 -16.18
N ASP A 222 -41.38 -38.38 -17.45
CA ASP A 222 -40.44 -38.40 -18.59
C ASP A 222 -39.45 -37.21 -18.60
N ARG A 223 -39.81 -36.08 -17.97
CA ARG A 223 -38.97 -34.88 -17.86
C ARG A 223 -38.27 -34.71 -16.52
N LEU A 224 -38.80 -35.25 -15.42
CA LEU A 224 -38.01 -35.45 -14.19
C LEU A 224 -36.80 -36.36 -14.46
N TYR A 225 -36.98 -37.32 -15.36
CA TYR A 225 -36.10 -38.48 -15.51
C TYR A 225 -35.18 -38.41 -16.73
N GLN A 226 -35.16 -37.28 -17.45
CA GLN A 226 -34.41 -37.15 -18.71
C GLN A 226 -32.92 -36.84 -18.44
N VAL A 227 -32.13 -37.89 -18.21
CA VAL A 227 -30.67 -37.82 -18.12
C VAL A 227 -30.11 -37.44 -19.49
N SER A 228 -29.76 -36.17 -19.68
CA SER A 228 -29.15 -35.65 -20.90
C SER A 228 -27.65 -35.97 -21.01
N ASN A 229 -27.30 -37.26 -20.87
CA ASN A 229 -25.94 -37.76 -21.08
C ASN A 229 -25.97 -39.28 -21.42
N PRO A 230 -25.92 -39.67 -22.70
CA PRO A 230 -25.87 -41.09 -23.08
C PRO A 230 -24.56 -41.79 -22.64
N PHE A 231 -23.54 -41.03 -22.23
CA PHE A 231 -22.24 -41.57 -21.81
C PHE A 231 -22.28 -42.32 -20.46
N LEU A 232 -23.24 -42.01 -19.57
CA LEU A 232 -23.30 -42.62 -18.22
C LEU A 232 -24.08 -43.95 -18.16
N VAL A 233 -24.55 -44.48 -19.30
CA VAL A 233 -25.31 -45.75 -19.33
C VAL A 233 -24.38 -46.98 -19.31
N VAL A 234 -23.10 -46.80 -19.65
CA VAL A 234 -22.13 -47.91 -19.85
C VAL A 234 -21.66 -48.56 -18.54
N TYR A 235 -21.73 -47.87 -17.40
CA TYR A 235 -21.10 -48.30 -16.15
C TYR A 235 -22.05 -48.85 -15.07
N GLY A 236 -23.31 -49.15 -15.40
CA GLY A 236 -24.21 -49.92 -14.52
C GLY A 236 -24.57 -49.28 -13.16
N VAL A 237 -24.28 -47.99 -12.95
CA VAL A 237 -24.65 -47.27 -11.73
C VAL A 237 -26.10 -46.78 -11.83
N TYR A 238 -26.90 -47.13 -10.84
CA TYR A 238 -28.35 -46.91 -10.80
C TYR A 238 -28.80 -45.50 -11.28
N PRO A 239 -29.68 -45.39 -12.30
CA PRO A 239 -30.23 -44.11 -12.74
C PRO A 239 -31.26 -43.51 -11.76
N SER A 240 -31.46 -44.12 -10.59
CA SER A 240 -32.49 -43.74 -9.60
C SER A 240 -32.14 -42.52 -8.74
N ILE A 241 -30.86 -42.16 -8.61
CA ILE A 241 -30.40 -41.10 -7.67
C ILE A 241 -30.27 -39.72 -8.35
N PHE A 242 -29.87 -39.67 -9.62
CA PHE A 242 -29.82 -38.41 -10.41
C PHE A 242 -31.20 -37.88 -10.84
N ARG A 243 -32.27 -38.48 -10.31
CA ARG A 243 -33.61 -38.56 -10.91
C ARG A 243 -34.64 -37.61 -10.25
N TYR A 244 -34.26 -37.00 -9.13
CA TYR A 244 -35.02 -35.95 -8.43
C TYR A 244 -34.38 -34.55 -8.60
N LEU A 245 -33.27 -34.48 -9.33
CA LEU A 245 -32.24 -33.48 -9.07
C LEU A 245 -32.58 -32.08 -9.64
N CYS A 246 -33.07 -31.95 -10.87
CA CYS A 246 -33.30 -30.63 -11.48
C CYS A 246 -34.27 -29.75 -10.69
N ILE A 247 -35.41 -30.29 -10.22
CA ILE A 247 -36.39 -29.48 -9.46
C ILE A 247 -35.84 -29.14 -8.07
N PHE A 248 -35.14 -30.06 -7.41
CA PHE A 248 -34.50 -29.78 -6.11
C PHE A 248 -33.35 -28.76 -6.25
N MET A 249 -32.53 -28.82 -7.31
CA MET A 249 -31.47 -27.84 -7.56
C MET A 249 -32.02 -26.43 -7.86
N CYS A 250 -33.14 -26.33 -8.59
CA CYS A 250 -33.86 -25.07 -8.77
C CYS A 250 -34.50 -24.57 -7.46
N ALA A 251 -35.01 -25.48 -6.62
CA ALA A 251 -35.64 -25.16 -5.34
C ALA A 251 -34.64 -24.66 -4.28
N THR A 252 -33.46 -25.28 -4.23
CA THR A 252 -32.42 -25.08 -3.21
C THR A 252 -31.23 -24.25 -3.68
N GLU A 253 -31.39 -23.54 -4.81
CA GLU A 253 -30.35 -22.74 -5.47
C GLU A 253 -29.04 -23.48 -5.83
N LEU A 254 -28.99 -24.81 -5.74
CA LEU A 254 -27.75 -25.57 -6.00
C LEU A 254 -27.19 -25.32 -7.41
N GLU A 255 -28.05 -25.01 -8.39
CA GLU A 255 -27.65 -24.63 -9.75
C GLU A 255 -26.97 -23.24 -9.77
N HIS A 256 -27.54 -22.25 -9.09
CA HIS A 256 -26.92 -20.93 -8.94
C HIS A 256 -25.60 -21.02 -8.16
N THR A 257 -25.57 -21.80 -7.07
CA THR A 257 -24.36 -22.09 -6.31
C THR A 257 -23.27 -22.71 -7.18
N LYS A 258 -23.62 -23.69 -8.04
CA LYS A 258 -22.67 -24.29 -9.00
C LYS A 258 -22.11 -23.25 -9.97
N THR A 259 -22.94 -22.41 -10.56
CA THR A 259 -22.48 -21.32 -11.45
C THR A 259 -21.60 -20.30 -10.71
N CYS A 260 -21.89 -19.99 -9.45
CA CYS A 260 -21.00 -19.16 -8.64
C CYS A 260 -19.65 -19.84 -8.39
N TYR A 261 -19.60 -21.14 -8.11
CA TYR A 261 -18.33 -21.88 -7.98
C TYR A 261 -17.52 -21.87 -9.29
N GLU A 262 -18.16 -22.12 -10.44
CA GLU A 262 -17.51 -22.06 -11.76
C GLU A 262 -16.95 -20.65 -12.07
N GLN A 263 -17.67 -19.59 -11.68
CA GLN A 263 -17.17 -18.21 -11.79
C GLN A 263 -16.01 -17.93 -10.83
N CYS A 264 -16.07 -18.43 -9.59
CA CYS A 264 -14.97 -18.32 -8.64
C CYS A 264 -13.70 -19.04 -9.14
N GLU A 265 -13.82 -20.23 -9.73
CA GLU A 265 -12.71 -20.97 -10.33
C GLU A 265 -12.07 -20.19 -11.51
N ALA A 266 -12.89 -19.58 -12.36
CA ALA A 266 -12.42 -18.69 -13.43
C ALA A 266 -11.68 -17.44 -12.88
N ILE A 267 -12.15 -16.87 -11.77
CA ILE A 267 -11.48 -15.74 -11.11
C ILE A 267 -10.15 -16.19 -10.47
N VAL A 268 -10.11 -17.34 -9.79
CA VAL A 268 -8.89 -17.88 -9.18
C VAL A 268 -7.82 -18.17 -10.23
N SER A 269 -8.17 -18.85 -11.32
CA SER A 269 -7.22 -19.13 -12.42
C SER A 269 -6.69 -17.84 -13.08
N SER A 270 -7.53 -16.81 -13.20
CA SER A 270 -7.11 -15.47 -13.63
C SER A 270 -6.11 -14.84 -12.65
N ILE A 271 -6.40 -14.86 -11.34
CA ILE A 271 -5.50 -14.36 -10.29
C ILE A 271 -4.16 -15.09 -10.31
N GLU A 272 -4.14 -16.42 -10.44
CA GLU A 272 -2.90 -17.17 -10.57
C GLU A 272 -2.08 -16.75 -11.79
N SER A 273 -2.73 -16.48 -12.93
CA SER A 273 -2.04 -16.01 -14.14
C SER A 273 -1.37 -14.65 -13.92
N MET A 274 -2.04 -13.74 -13.21
CA MET A 274 -1.49 -12.44 -12.82
C MET A 274 -0.33 -12.59 -11.84
N CYS A 275 -0.44 -13.46 -10.83
CA CYS A 275 0.64 -13.76 -9.89
C CYS A 275 1.87 -14.36 -10.59
N ARG A 276 1.69 -15.28 -11.55
CA ARG A 276 2.76 -15.84 -12.38
C ARG A 276 3.47 -14.75 -13.18
N SER A 277 2.72 -13.85 -13.83
CA SER A 277 3.27 -12.71 -14.60
C SER A 277 4.05 -11.72 -13.71
N MET A 278 3.45 -11.30 -12.59
CA MET A 278 4.04 -10.38 -11.61
C MET A 278 5.37 -10.91 -11.06
N LYS A 279 5.43 -12.21 -10.73
CA LYS A 279 6.65 -12.87 -10.26
C LYS A 279 7.76 -12.86 -11.33
N GLY A 280 7.41 -13.13 -12.58
CA GLY A 280 8.35 -13.08 -13.71
C GLY A 280 8.97 -11.68 -13.93
N GLU A 281 8.16 -10.63 -13.86
CA GLU A 281 8.69 -9.25 -13.97
C GLU A 281 9.51 -8.87 -12.74
N PHE A 282 9.11 -9.28 -11.53
CA PHE A 282 9.94 -9.08 -10.32
C PHE A 282 11.33 -9.74 -10.43
N GLU A 283 11.41 -10.98 -10.92
CA GLU A 283 12.68 -11.68 -11.15
C GLU A 283 13.56 -11.00 -12.23
N LYS A 284 12.94 -10.37 -13.23
CA LYS A 284 13.62 -9.58 -14.26
C LYS A 284 14.15 -8.25 -13.70
N GLN A 285 13.37 -7.55 -12.87
CA GLN A 285 13.81 -6.33 -12.20
C GLN A 285 14.89 -6.61 -11.15
N LYS A 286 14.80 -7.72 -10.40
CA LYS A 286 15.85 -8.20 -9.48
C LYS A 286 17.18 -8.42 -10.21
N ARG A 287 17.16 -9.08 -11.37
CA ARG A 287 18.37 -9.27 -12.22
C ARG A 287 18.95 -7.93 -12.70
N ARG A 288 18.11 -7.00 -13.18
CA ARG A 288 18.54 -5.64 -13.56
C ARG A 288 19.20 -4.89 -12.40
N TYR A 289 18.63 -4.99 -11.20
CA TYR A 289 19.19 -4.37 -10.00
C TYR A 289 20.56 -4.96 -9.65
N GLN A 290 20.73 -6.28 -9.70
CA GLN A 290 22.03 -6.94 -9.47
C GLN A 290 23.12 -6.42 -10.41
N VAL A 291 22.83 -6.36 -11.72
CA VAL A 291 23.76 -5.80 -12.72
C VAL A 291 24.12 -4.34 -12.41
N MET A 292 23.14 -3.50 -12.02
CA MET A 292 23.43 -2.11 -11.63
C MET A 292 24.24 -1.98 -10.34
N VAL A 293 24.13 -2.92 -9.39
CA VAL A 293 24.96 -2.96 -8.18
C VAL A 293 26.40 -3.35 -8.50
N GLU A 294 26.61 -4.33 -9.38
CA GLU A 294 27.93 -4.72 -9.87
C GLU A 294 28.62 -3.58 -10.63
N GLU A 295 27.88 -2.89 -11.51
CA GLU A 295 28.41 -1.76 -12.27
C GLU A 295 28.75 -0.57 -11.36
N ARG A 296 27.93 -0.29 -10.34
CA ARG A 296 28.26 0.70 -9.29
C ARG A 296 29.48 0.27 -8.46
N ARG A 297 29.77 -1.02 -8.33
CA ARG A 297 30.99 -1.51 -7.67
C ARG A 297 32.22 -1.29 -8.54
N ARG A 298 32.13 -1.57 -9.86
CA ARG A 298 33.19 -1.23 -10.83
C ARG A 298 33.50 0.27 -10.83
N MET A 299 32.48 1.12 -10.94
CA MET A 299 32.64 2.57 -10.96
C MET A 299 33.31 3.13 -9.71
N ARG A 300 33.02 2.57 -8.51
CA ARG A 300 33.73 2.94 -7.28
C ARG A 300 35.21 2.57 -7.34
N GLY A 301 35.55 1.33 -7.74
CA GLY A 301 36.96 0.93 -7.90
C GLY A 301 37.74 1.80 -8.91
N ILE A 302 37.10 2.24 -10.00
CA ILE A 302 37.70 3.20 -10.94
C ILE A 302 37.94 4.57 -10.29
N GLN A 303 37.00 5.04 -9.47
CA GLN A 303 37.16 6.31 -8.75
C GLN A 303 38.27 6.22 -7.69
N ASP A 304 38.37 5.10 -6.96
CA ASP A 304 39.41 4.88 -5.96
C ASP A 304 40.81 4.86 -6.62
N MET A 305 40.96 4.19 -7.77
CA MET A 305 42.19 4.23 -8.56
C MET A 305 42.54 5.65 -9.07
N ARG A 306 41.55 6.46 -9.46
CA ARG A 306 41.77 7.87 -9.85
C ARG A 306 42.22 8.74 -8.67
N ASN A 307 41.66 8.49 -7.49
CA ASN A 307 42.08 9.17 -6.26
C ASN A 307 43.55 8.83 -5.93
N GLN A 308 43.91 7.54 -5.98
CA GLN A 308 45.31 7.08 -5.79
C GLN A 308 46.27 7.67 -6.84
N GLN A 309 45.87 7.73 -8.13
CA GLN A 309 46.68 8.40 -9.16
C GLN A 309 46.91 9.88 -8.86
N SER A 310 45.90 10.56 -8.33
CA SER A 310 45.99 11.98 -7.96
C SER A 310 46.87 12.20 -6.72
N GLU A 311 46.82 11.28 -5.75
CA GLU A 311 47.70 11.29 -4.56
C GLU A 311 49.16 11.06 -4.94
N ILE A 312 49.45 10.04 -5.76
CA ILE A 312 50.80 9.78 -6.30
C ILE A 312 51.27 10.97 -7.14
N GLY A 313 50.41 11.56 -7.97
CA GLY A 313 50.71 12.76 -8.75
C GLY A 313 51.10 13.95 -7.87
N TRP A 314 50.37 14.19 -6.78
CA TRP A 314 50.74 15.18 -5.77
C TRP A 314 52.09 14.87 -5.13
N MET A 315 52.32 13.64 -4.67
CA MET A 315 53.61 13.24 -4.07
C MET A 315 54.79 13.47 -5.02
N LEU A 316 54.64 13.11 -6.30
CA LEU A 316 55.66 13.32 -7.33
C LEU A 316 55.96 14.79 -7.58
N LEU A 317 54.97 15.69 -7.50
CA LEU A 317 55.18 17.14 -7.63
C LEU A 317 56.05 17.70 -6.48
N TRP A 318 55.91 17.15 -5.26
CA TRP A 318 56.71 17.58 -4.10
C TRP A 318 58.09 16.91 -4.04
N CYS A 319 58.36 15.84 -4.79
CA CYS A 319 59.66 15.15 -4.80
C CYS A 319 60.84 16.09 -5.13
N PRO A 320 60.84 16.87 -6.24
CA PRO A 320 61.93 17.79 -6.55
C PRO A 320 62.16 18.84 -5.46
N LEU A 321 61.09 19.34 -4.82
CA LEU A 321 61.23 20.32 -3.74
C LEU A 321 61.84 19.68 -2.49
N ARG A 322 61.41 18.48 -2.10
CA ARG A 322 62.03 17.72 -1.01
C ARG A 322 63.52 17.51 -1.27
N ASP A 323 63.89 17.06 -2.46
CA ASP A 323 65.28 16.77 -2.81
C ASP A 323 66.15 18.05 -2.83
N VAL A 324 65.57 19.20 -3.17
CA VAL A 324 66.22 20.52 -3.04
C VAL A 324 66.33 20.96 -1.58
N LEU A 325 65.29 20.78 -0.77
CA LEU A 325 65.32 21.09 0.67
C LEU A 325 66.34 20.25 1.42
N GLU A 326 66.48 18.96 1.10
CA GLU A 326 67.50 18.08 1.67
C GLU A 326 68.92 18.54 1.27
N LYS A 327 69.14 18.91 0.00
CA LYS A 327 70.40 19.53 -0.45
C LYS A 327 70.69 20.84 0.30
N ILE A 328 69.69 21.68 0.52
CA ILE A 328 69.83 22.93 1.31
C ILE A 328 70.21 22.61 2.76
N GLN A 329 69.60 21.61 3.40
CA GLN A 329 69.99 21.19 4.75
C GLN A 329 71.43 20.66 4.82
N VAL A 330 71.85 19.85 3.84
CA VAL A 330 73.24 19.35 3.76
C VAL A 330 74.23 20.50 3.54
N LEU A 331 73.90 21.47 2.69
CA LEU A 331 74.71 22.68 2.50
C LEU A 331 74.73 23.57 3.75
N GLY A 332 73.61 23.68 4.48
CA GLY A 332 73.53 24.38 5.77
C GLY A 332 74.49 23.79 6.80
N LYS A 333 74.46 22.46 7.00
CA LYS A 333 75.39 21.74 7.88
C LYS A 333 76.86 21.88 7.46
N LYS A 334 77.13 21.92 6.15
CA LYS A 334 78.50 22.22 5.64
C LYS A 334 78.90 23.66 5.95
N ARG A 335 78.00 24.63 5.80
CA ARG A 335 78.25 26.04 6.13
C ARG A 335 78.55 26.23 7.62
N GLU A 336 77.80 25.56 8.50
CA GLU A 336 78.04 25.57 9.95
C GLU A 336 79.45 25.07 10.28
N LYS A 337 79.86 23.92 9.73
CA LYS A 337 81.24 23.41 9.88
C LYS A 337 82.31 24.38 9.37
N PHE A 338 82.11 24.99 8.20
CA PHE A 338 83.05 26.01 7.70
C PHE A 338 83.12 27.26 8.58
N VAL A 339 82.02 27.64 9.25
CA VAL A 339 82.01 28.74 10.22
C VAL A 339 82.76 28.34 11.50
N GLU A 340 82.59 27.12 11.99
CA GLU A 340 83.37 26.57 13.13
C GLU A 340 84.87 26.50 12.80
N GLU A 341 85.22 25.96 11.63
CA GLU A 341 86.62 25.88 11.14
C GLU A 341 87.23 27.27 10.97
N SER A 342 86.48 28.22 10.40
CA SER A 342 86.92 29.62 10.26
C SER A 342 87.11 30.29 11.62
N GLY A 343 86.20 30.07 12.58
CA GLY A 343 86.34 30.59 13.95
C GLY A 343 87.55 30.00 14.70
N HIS A 344 87.81 28.71 14.54
CA HIS A 344 89.01 28.06 15.07
C HIS A 344 90.29 28.59 14.39
N LEU A 345 90.25 28.87 13.08
CA LEU A 345 91.38 29.49 12.37
C LEU A 345 91.61 30.93 12.82
N GLN A 346 90.54 31.70 13.06
CA GLN A 346 90.57 33.05 13.62
C GLN A 346 91.24 33.06 15.00
N SER A 347 90.80 32.18 15.91
CA SER A 347 91.41 32.00 17.24
C SER A 347 92.88 31.59 17.15
N ARG A 348 93.27 30.72 16.21
CA ARG A 348 94.68 30.38 15.98
C ARG A 348 95.51 31.54 15.44
N ILE A 349 94.92 32.45 14.66
CA ILE A 349 95.58 33.68 14.19
C ILE A 349 95.77 34.64 15.37
N GLU A 350 94.78 34.77 16.25
CA GLU A 350 94.86 35.57 17.49
C GLU A 350 95.93 35.02 18.44
N ASP A 351 95.97 33.70 18.68
CA ASP A 351 97.02 33.03 19.45
C ASP A 351 98.42 33.24 18.84
N ALA A 352 98.54 33.15 17.52
CA ALA A 352 99.82 33.36 16.83
C ALA A 352 100.24 34.84 16.89
N ALA A 353 99.30 35.78 16.81
CA ALA A 353 99.56 37.21 17.00
C ALA A 353 99.97 37.52 18.44
N ALA A 354 99.32 36.92 19.44
CA ALA A 354 99.68 37.03 20.85
C ALA A 354 101.07 36.46 21.13
N LYS A 355 101.40 35.27 20.60
CA LYS A 355 102.76 34.68 20.69
C LYS A 355 103.81 35.53 19.99
N LYS A 356 103.48 36.13 18.83
CA LYS A 356 104.37 37.08 18.14
C LYS A 356 104.59 38.33 18.99
N ALA A 357 103.55 38.88 19.61
CA ALA A 357 103.66 40.04 20.50
C ALA A 357 104.51 39.72 21.74
N ALA A 358 104.32 38.55 22.36
CA ALA A 358 105.15 38.09 23.48
C ALA A 358 106.63 37.92 23.08
N CYS A 359 106.90 37.28 21.93
CA CYS A 359 108.26 37.11 21.43
C CYS A 359 108.93 38.45 21.05
N VAL A 360 108.18 39.43 20.54
CA VAL A 360 108.66 40.80 20.34
C VAL A 360 108.94 41.52 21.66
N ALA A 361 108.13 41.31 22.70
CA ALA A 361 108.38 41.84 24.03
C ALA A 361 109.65 41.23 24.64
N GLU A 362 109.81 39.90 24.61
CA GLU A 362 111.03 39.20 25.05
C GLU A 362 112.27 39.69 24.29
N ALA A 363 112.18 39.81 22.96
CA ALA A 363 113.24 40.38 22.13
C ALA A 363 113.58 41.83 22.54
N SER A 364 112.60 42.67 22.90
CA SER A 364 112.87 44.03 23.38
C SER A 364 113.57 44.05 24.74
N THR A 365 113.18 43.18 25.69
CA THR A 365 113.84 43.09 27.00
C THR A 365 115.25 42.52 26.93
N THR A 366 115.51 41.58 26.02
CA THR A 366 116.87 41.08 25.78
C THR A 366 117.73 42.11 25.07
N HIS A 367 117.17 42.90 24.15
CA HIS A 367 117.88 44.02 23.53
C HIS A 367 118.24 45.11 24.55
N GLN A 368 117.36 45.41 25.51
CA GLN A 368 117.66 46.30 26.63
C GLN A 368 118.83 45.78 27.48
N LYS A 369 118.80 44.51 27.89
CA LYS A 369 119.90 43.89 28.66
C LYS A 369 121.23 43.88 27.92
N ILE A 370 121.24 43.57 26.63
CA ILE A 370 122.45 43.62 25.79
C ILE A 370 123.01 45.05 25.74
N ASN A 371 122.14 46.07 25.72
CA ASN A 371 122.55 47.47 25.71
C ASN A 371 123.12 47.91 27.07
N GLU A 372 122.56 47.40 28.18
CA GLU A 372 123.09 47.58 29.54
C GLU A 372 124.48 46.89 29.70
N GLU A 373 124.62 45.66 29.23
CA GLU A 373 125.92 44.94 29.19
C GLU A 373 126.95 45.66 28.30
N ALA A 374 126.54 46.22 27.17
CA ALA A 374 127.41 46.99 26.30
C ALA A 374 127.92 48.27 26.97
N THR A 375 127.10 48.96 27.77
CA THR A 375 127.56 50.11 28.56
C THR A 375 128.56 49.72 29.65
N ILE A 376 128.35 48.59 30.33
CA ILE A 376 129.29 48.07 31.34
C ILE A 376 130.64 47.70 30.70
N LEU A 377 130.62 47.06 29.52
CA LEU A 377 131.83 46.74 28.77
C LEU A 377 132.63 47.98 28.33
N GLN A 378 131.95 49.09 27.99
CA GLN A 378 132.63 50.35 27.70
C GLN A 378 133.35 50.90 28.93
N GLU A 379 132.69 50.92 30.09
CA GLU A 379 133.30 51.33 31.37
C GLU A 379 134.50 50.44 31.76
N GLU A 380 134.42 49.13 31.52
CA GLU A 380 135.54 48.20 31.77
C GLU A 380 136.73 48.49 30.84
N THR A 381 136.50 48.78 29.55
CA THR A 381 137.59 49.13 28.63
C THR A 381 138.32 50.42 29.01
N GLU A 382 137.62 51.46 29.50
CA GLU A 382 138.27 52.67 30.01
C GLU A 382 139.13 52.39 31.25
N LEU A 383 138.70 51.48 32.14
CA LEU A 383 139.47 51.10 33.32
C LEU A 383 140.76 50.34 32.97
N VAL A 384 140.69 49.43 32.00
CA VAL A 384 141.85 48.69 31.49
C VAL A 384 142.88 49.63 30.85
N GLU A 385 142.44 50.63 30.08
CA GLU A 385 143.33 51.59 29.43
C GLU A 385 144.05 52.50 30.46
N ARG A 386 143.34 52.92 31.52
CA ARG A 386 143.94 53.66 32.65
C ARG A 386 144.96 52.82 33.42
N LEU A 387 144.72 51.52 33.62
CA LEU A 387 145.68 50.61 34.26
C LEU A 387 146.97 50.44 33.45
N ARG A 388 146.87 50.36 32.12
CA ARG A 388 148.03 50.21 31.23
C ARG A 388 148.99 51.40 31.30
N LEU A 389 148.44 52.63 31.32
CA LEU A 389 149.20 53.87 31.52
C LEU A 389 149.93 53.97 32.87
N VAL A 390 149.43 53.28 33.91
CA VAL A 390 150.11 53.19 35.21
C VAL A 390 151.24 52.16 35.19
N GLN A 391 151.09 51.07 34.42
CA GLN A 391 152.15 50.06 34.26
C GLN A 391 153.36 50.61 33.49
N GLU A 392 153.15 51.33 32.38
CA GLU A 392 154.26 51.91 31.61
C GLU A 392 155.12 52.88 32.44
N LYS A 393 154.50 53.72 33.27
CA LYS A 393 155.21 54.63 34.20
C LYS A 393 156.01 53.91 35.27
N ARG A 394 155.62 52.69 35.66
CA ARG A 394 156.36 51.87 36.63
C ARG A 394 157.62 51.29 36.00
N ASP A 395 157.54 50.82 34.76
CA ASP A 395 158.66 50.19 34.06
C ASP A 395 159.75 51.20 33.69
N GLU A 396 159.39 52.45 33.38
CA GLU A 396 160.37 53.54 33.21
C GLU A 396 161.16 53.83 34.49
N LEU A 397 160.50 53.84 35.65
CA LEU A 397 161.15 54.05 36.95
C LEU A 397 162.11 52.90 37.32
N GLN A 398 161.78 51.64 36.97
CA GLN A 398 162.69 50.52 37.21
C GLN A 398 163.95 50.58 36.34
N ARG A 399 163.85 50.98 35.06
CA ARG A 399 165.01 51.15 34.17
C ARG A 399 165.98 52.25 34.63
N MET A 400 165.45 53.33 35.20
CA MET A 400 166.26 54.41 35.80
C MET A 400 167.05 53.94 37.03
N HIS A 401 166.52 52.98 37.79
CA HIS A 401 167.19 52.44 38.99
C HIS A 401 168.34 51.49 38.64
N GLU A 402 168.15 50.61 37.65
CA GLU A 402 169.17 49.65 37.23
C GLU A 402 170.38 50.32 36.54
N GLN A 403 170.19 51.44 35.84
CA GLN A 403 171.29 52.20 35.23
C GLN A 403 172.16 52.96 36.25
N ALA A 404 171.71 53.14 37.48
CA ALA A 404 172.47 53.82 38.53
C ALA A 404 173.42 52.89 39.31
N LEU A 405 173.12 51.58 39.36
CA LEU A 405 173.73 50.63 40.30
C LEU A 405 175.00 49.92 39.79
N SER A 406 175.34 50.02 38.50
CA SER A 406 176.53 49.35 37.91
C SER A 406 177.75 50.27 37.72
N ARG A 407 177.68 51.55 38.09
CA ARG A 407 178.79 52.52 38.02
C ARG A 407 179.60 52.65 39.32
N GLN A 408 179.47 51.72 40.27
CA GLN A 408 179.98 51.90 41.63
C GLN A 408 180.78 50.70 42.20
N ASN A 409 181.47 49.95 41.34
CA ASN A 409 182.51 48.98 41.73
C ASN A 409 183.65 49.01 40.69
N GLU A 410 184.44 50.08 40.71
CA GLU A 410 185.89 50.04 40.47
C GLU A 410 186.60 50.05 41.84
#